data_AF-A0A523TTG4-F1
#
_entry.id   AF-A0A523TTG4-F1
#
_cell.length_a   1.000
_cell.length_b   1.000
_cell.length_c   1.000
_cell.angle_alpha   90.00
_cell.angle_beta   90.00
_cell.angle_gamma   90.00
#
_symmetry.space_group_name_H-M   'P 1'
#
loop_
_entity.id
_entity.type
_entity.pdbx_description
1 polymer ?
#
loop_
_entity_poly.entity_id
_entity_poly.type
_entity_poly.pdbx_seq_one_letter_code
_entity_poly.pdbx_strand_id
1 'polypeptide(L)'
;MVGIKRLYGLSLWVLVLFLLVTLLAACGLQAEVSPDFQETEETGEEVGEGEELQWDSPPELTLDLEKVYIATLVTEKGDVSVELFSQGAPITVNNFVFLAEQGFYDETTFHRVLPGFMAQGGDPTGTGSGGPGYQFADEIIHGVTFNQEGLLAMANGGPGTNGSQFFITYGATPHLNGLHTIFGKVIEGMDIVNALTPRDPSEAPDFPGDRLIRVEIEVVEHSQLPTPTPMPDAVIPVPEDGRPLAEIPFAERENLFNGMPEMVIDLDKEYTATIETSKGAIQVELEPLSAPVSVNNFIVLANLGYWDDFPISNAEPDSYFVTGSPGGRPDSDIGYTLPSENGNPATTGALGYWFRSDVLASSGSQIFIALDDLPGMEEFFTIFGYVTDGFEVAEALTIEDQIIRITVDSK
;
A
#
# COMPACT_ATOMS: atom_id res chain seq x y z
N MET A 1 52.89 29.24 -19.30
CA MET A 1 53.92 28.28 -19.76
C MET A 1 53.27 26.90 -19.67
N VAL A 2 52.72 26.35 -20.76
CA VAL A 2 53.37 25.48 -21.77
C VAL A 2 53.84 24.15 -21.17
N GLY A 3 53.26 22.99 -21.57
CA GLY A 3 53.63 21.71 -20.94
C GLY A 3 53.08 20.33 -21.40
N ILE A 4 52.47 20.15 -22.59
CA ILE A 4 52.48 18.90 -23.41
C ILE A 4 51.99 17.55 -22.78
N LYS A 5 50.95 16.94 -23.39
CA LYS A 5 51.00 15.59 -24.07
C LYS A 5 49.75 15.29 -24.92
N ARG A 6 49.93 14.50 -25.99
CA ARG A 6 48.93 13.99 -26.98
C ARG A 6 48.35 12.62 -26.48
N LEU A 7 47.26 12.01 -26.99
CA LEU A 7 47.05 11.48 -28.36
C LEU A 7 45.58 11.18 -28.75
N TYR A 8 45.25 11.53 -30.01
CA TYR A 8 44.29 11.02 -31.03
C TYR A 8 43.12 10.04 -30.79
N GLY A 9 41.98 10.37 -31.44
CA GLY A 9 40.93 9.47 -31.96
C GLY A 9 39.51 10.02 -31.69
N LEU A 10 38.55 10.15 -32.61
CA LEU A 10 38.49 9.91 -34.07
C LEU A 10 37.46 10.90 -34.71
N SER A 11 37.45 11.01 -36.05
CA SER A 11 36.48 11.68 -36.94
C SER A 11 34.97 11.36 -36.67
N LEU A 12 33.93 12.10 -37.13
CA LEU A 12 33.75 12.81 -38.42
C LEU A 12 32.54 13.82 -38.39
N TRP A 13 32.66 14.94 -39.11
CA TRP A 13 31.67 15.91 -39.65
C TRP A 13 30.14 15.68 -39.56
N VAL A 14 29.36 16.77 -39.31
CA VAL A 14 28.54 17.55 -40.31
C VAL A 14 28.17 18.92 -39.69
N LEU A 15 28.25 20.03 -40.46
CA LEU A 15 27.81 21.38 -40.05
C LEU A 15 27.51 22.28 -41.28
N VAL A 16 26.24 22.62 -41.54
CA VAL A 16 25.78 23.63 -42.54
C VAL A 16 24.43 24.23 -42.07
N LEU A 17 24.02 25.44 -42.50
CA LEU A 17 24.33 26.71 -41.80
C LEU A 17 23.55 27.91 -42.44
N PHE A 18 22.84 28.70 -41.62
CA PHE A 18 22.37 30.10 -41.82
C PHE A 18 21.49 30.54 -43.03
N LEU A 19 20.22 30.84 -42.73
CA LEU A 19 19.50 32.15 -42.86
C LEU A 19 19.83 33.15 -44.01
N LEU A 20 18.79 33.70 -44.69
CA LEU A 20 18.44 35.15 -44.63
C LEU A 20 17.05 35.49 -45.23
N VAL A 21 16.57 36.74 -45.02
CA VAL A 21 15.20 37.26 -45.24
C VAL A 21 15.15 38.39 -46.28
N THR A 22 14.00 38.58 -46.99
CA THR A 22 13.35 39.86 -47.47
C THR A 22 12.46 39.59 -48.72
N LEU A 23 11.41 40.35 -49.10
CA LEU A 23 10.37 41.15 -48.41
C LEU A 23 9.24 41.53 -49.42
N LEU A 24 7.96 41.55 -49.02
CA LEU A 24 6.76 42.23 -49.61
C LEU A 24 6.49 42.27 -51.15
N ALA A 25 5.29 41.81 -51.55
CA ALA A 25 4.33 42.53 -52.42
C ALA A 25 2.94 41.86 -52.41
N ALA A 26 1.86 42.62 -52.61
CA ALA A 26 0.47 42.15 -52.55
C ALA A 26 -0.26 42.25 -53.91
N CYS A 27 -1.19 41.32 -54.18
CA CYS A 27 -2.49 41.51 -54.85
C CYS A 27 -3.24 40.17 -54.93
N GLY A 28 -4.59 40.21 -54.92
CA GLY A 28 -5.42 39.01 -54.75
C GLY A 28 -6.10 38.48 -56.02
N LEU A 29 -6.80 37.34 -55.85
CA LEU A 29 -7.91 36.81 -56.66
C LEU A 29 -8.54 35.71 -55.76
N GLN A 30 -9.70 35.94 -55.12
CA GLN A 30 -11.06 35.85 -55.68
C GLN A 30 -11.50 34.40 -55.93
N ALA A 31 -12.29 33.87 -54.99
CA ALA A 31 -13.17 32.71 -55.17
C ALA A 31 -14.63 33.20 -55.06
N GLU A 32 -15.53 32.57 -55.80
CA GLU A 32 -16.84 33.13 -56.15
C GLU A 32 -17.92 32.90 -55.07
N VAL A 33 -19.01 33.67 -55.16
CA VAL A 33 -20.15 33.65 -54.23
C VAL A 33 -21.44 33.35 -55.01
N SER A 34 -22.43 32.76 -54.31
CA SER A 34 -23.87 32.73 -54.60
C SER A 34 -24.43 31.46 -55.28
N PRO A 35 -25.70 31.08 -54.98
CA PRO A 35 -26.73 31.90 -54.31
C PRO A 35 -27.22 31.43 -52.94
N ASP A 36 -27.59 32.45 -52.18
CA ASP A 36 -28.49 32.49 -51.03
C ASP A 36 -29.85 31.80 -51.29
N PHE A 37 -30.37 31.12 -50.27
CA PHE A 37 -31.79 30.76 -50.12
C PHE A 37 -32.15 30.82 -48.64
N GLN A 38 -33.12 31.67 -48.30
CA GLN A 38 -33.46 32.00 -46.92
C GLN A 38 -34.22 30.89 -46.18
N GLU A 39 -34.06 30.93 -44.86
CA GLU A 39 -34.67 30.16 -43.78
C GLU A 39 -36.07 29.54 -44.02
N THR A 40 -36.22 28.31 -43.53
CA THR A 40 -37.35 27.97 -42.65
C THR A 40 -36.79 27.38 -41.36
N GLU A 41 -37.10 28.01 -40.23
CA GLU A 41 -36.76 27.51 -38.89
C GLU A 41 -37.48 26.18 -38.63
N GLU A 42 -36.72 25.11 -38.37
CA GLU A 42 -37.13 24.10 -37.40
C GLU A 42 -35.99 23.96 -36.39
N THR A 43 -36.30 24.23 -35.13
CA THR A 43 -35.33 24.26 -34.03
C THR A 43 -34.88 22.84 -33.68
N GLY A 44 -33.79 22.41 -34.32
CA GLY A 44 -32.94 21.35 -33.77
C GLY A 44 -32.18 21.91 -32.58
N GLU A 45 -32.62 21.57 -31.38
CA GLU A 45 -31.92 21.89 -30.14
C GLU A 45 -30.62 21.07 -30.11
N GLU A 46 -29.48 21.75 -30.21
CA GLU A 46 -28.17 21.09 -30.05
C GLU A 46 -28.08 20.59 -28.60
N VAL A 47 -27.98 19.27 -28.44
CA VAL A 47 -27.75 18.65 -27.12
C VAL A 47 -26.33 19.03 -26.71
N GLY A 48 -26.22 19.92 -25.72
CA GLY A 48 -24.93 20.41 -25.24
C GLY A 48 -24.05 19.29 -24.67
N GLU A 49 -22.75 19.41 -24.91
CA GLU A 49 -21.74 18.63 -24.20
C GLU A 49 -21.86 18.91 -22.70
N GLY A 50 -21.93 17.86 -21.87
CA GLY A 50 -22.03 18.01 -20.42
C GLY A 50 -20.76 18.61 -19.84
N GLU A 51 -20.90 19.60 -18.96
CA GLU A 51 -19.75 20.19 -18.26
C GLU A 51 -19.10 19.13 -17.34
N GLU A 52 -17.80 18.86 -17.51
CA GLU A 52 -17.07 17.97 -16.60
C GLU A 52 -17.08 18.54 -15.18
N LEU A 53 -17.70 17.80 -14.25
CA LEU A 53 -17.73 18.16 -12.84
C LEU A 53 -16.33 18.03 -12.23
N GLN A 54 -15.77 19.14 -11.75
CA GLN A 54 -14.44 19.19 -11.12
C GLN A 54 -14.45 20.12 -9.90
N TRP A 55 -13.58 19.85 -8.93
CA TRP A 55 -13.41 20.65 -7.71
C TRP A 55 -11.92 20.90 -7.42
N ASP A 56 -11.62 22.02 -6.75
CA ASP A 56 -10.25 22.42 -6.39
C ASP A 56 -9.63 21.60 -5.23
N SER A 57 -10.45 20.88 -4.45
CA SER A 57 -10.03 20.13 -3.27
C SER A 57 -11.00 19.00 -2.90
N PRO A 58 -10.57 17.98 -2.14
CA PRO A 58 -11.48 16.99 -1.55
C PRO A 58 -12.58 17.65 -0.70
N PRO A 59 -13.77 17.03 -0.60
CA PRO A 59 -14.86 17.52 0.25
C PRO A 59 -14.51 17.41 1.74
N GLU A 60 -15.06 18.32 2.56
CA GLU A 60 -15.00 18.20 4.03
C GLU A 60 -15.74 16.93 4.51
N LEU A 61 -15.30 16.35 5.63
CA LEU A 61 -15.92 15.16 6.20
C LEU A 61 -17.29 15.49 6.81
N THR A 62 -18.36 14.95 6.22
CA THR A 62 -19.76 15.14 6.66
C THR A 62 -20.47 13.87 7.09
N LEU A 63 -19.86 12.69 6.88
CA LEU A 63 -20.43 11.39 7.26
C LEU A 63 -20.65 11.25 8.78
N ASP A 64 -21.72 10.53 9.12
CA ASP A 64 -21.92 9.98 10.46
C ASP A 64 -21.24 8.60 10.53
N LEU A 65 -20.08 8.54 11.17
CA LEU A 65 -19.27 7.31 11.26
C LEU A 65 -19.91 6.23 12.16
N GLU A 66 -20.99 6.54 12.88
CA GLU A 66 -21.80 5.53 13.58
C GLU A 66 -22.80 4.82 12.65
N LYS A 67 -22.93 5.29 11.39
CA LYS A 67 -23.83 4.72 10.38
C LYS A 67 -23.10 3.87 9.34
N VAL A 68 -23.86 2.93 8.78
CA VAL A 68 -23.44 2.13 7.62
C VAL A 68 -24.03 2.77 6.36
N TYR A 69 -23.21 2.86 5.32
CA TYR A 69 -23.57 3.42 4.03
C TYR A 69 -23.58 2.29 2.99
N ILE A 70 -24.67 2.16 2.24
CA ILE A 70 -24.77 1.26 1.10
C ILE A 70 -24.74 2.12 -0.17
N ALA A 71 -23.90 1.73 -1.13
CA ALA A 71 -23.89 2.29 -2.47
C ALA A 71 -24.44 1.27 -3.47
N THR A 72 -25.53 1.63 -4.17
CA THR A 72 -26.05 0.85 -5.28
C THR A 72 -25.54 1.44 -6.60
N LEU A 73 -24.64 0.71 -7.25
CA LEU A 73 -24.16 1.01 -8.60
C LEU A 73 -25.22 0.54 -9.59
N VAL A 74 -26.00 1.46 -10.14
CA VAL A 74 -27.04 1.15 -11.13
C VAL A 74 -26.36 1.04 -12.50
N THR A 75 -26.21 -0.16 -13.05
CA THR A 75 -25.53 -0.37 -14.34
C THR A 75 -26.50 -0.85 -15.42
N GLU A 76 -26.13 -0.71 -16.70
CA GLU A 76 -26.95 -1.26 -17.79
C GLU A 76 -26.99 -2.80 -17.85
N LYS A 77 -26.20 -3.50 -17.02
CA LYS A 77 -26.28 -4.96 -16.81
C LYS A 77 -27.18 -5.36 -15.65
N GLY A 78 -27.53 -4.41 -14.77
CA GLY A 78 -28.20 -4.65 -13.49
C GLY A 78 -27.54 -3.87 -12.35
N ASP A 79 -28.08 -4.03 -11.15
CA ASP A 79 -27.63 -3.27 -9.97
C ASP A 79 -26.59 -4.05 -9.17
N VAL A 80 -25.60 -3.34 -8.61
CA VAL A 80 -24.58 -3.90 -7.70
C VAL A 80 -24.60 -3.10 -6.40
N SER A 81 -24.98 -3.75 -5.30
CA SER A 81 -25.03 -3.12 -3.98
C SER A 81 -23.74 -3.39 -3.21
N VAL A 82 -23.14 -2.34 -2.65
CA VAL A 82 -21.86 -2.37 -1.94
C VAL A 82 -22.02 -1.74 -0.56
N GLU A 83 -21.60 -2.42 0.50
CA GLU A 83 -21.48 -1.82 1.82
C GLU A 83 -20.13 -1.10 1.95
N LEU A 84 -20.14 0.16 2.40
CA LEU A 84 -18.97 1.03 2.50
C LEU A 84 -18.36 1.03 3.91
N PHE A 85 -17.04 0.98 3.99
CA PHE A 85 -16.26 0.89 5.23
C PHE A 85 -16.01 2.28 5.85
N SER A 86 -17.07 3.02 6.17
CA SER A 86 -17.04 4.41 6.66
C SER A 86 -16.08 4.61 7.86
N GLN A 87 -15.98 3.65 8.77
CA GLN A 87 -15.07 3.73 9.93
C GLN A 87 -13.60 3.43 9.59
N GLY A 88 -13.34 2.64 8.55
CA GLY A 88 -11.99 2.21 8.17
C GLY A 88 -11.32 3.14 7.16
N ALA A 89 -12.09 3.68 6.22
CA ALA A 89 -11.63 4.61 5.19
C ALA A 89 -12.55 5.85 5.12
N PRO A 90 -12.68 6.63 6.22
CA PRO A 90 -13.63 7.74 6.32
C PRO A 90 -13.45 8.82 5.25
N ILE A 91 -12.23 9.16 4.86
CA ILE A 91 -11.97 10.19 3.83
C ILE A 91 -12.41 9.67 2.45
N THR A 92 -12.08 8.41 2.14
CA THR A 92 -12.40 7.77 0.87
C THR A 92 -13.90 7.55 0.71
N VAL A 93 -14.58 7.06 1.75
CA VAL A 93 -16.03 6.89 1.74
C VAL A 93 -16.75 8.25 1.65
N ASN A 94 -16.26 9.29 2.34
CA ASN A 94 -16.82 10.64 2.25
C ASN A 94 -16.69 11.21 0.85
N ASN A 95 -15.51 11.05 0.24
CA ASN A 95 -15.25 11.41 -1.16
C ASN A 95 -16.21 10.67 -2.12
N PHE A 96 -16.34 9.35 -1.99
CA PHE A 96 -17.19 8.54 -2.87
C PHE A 96 -18.67 8.90 -2.75
N VAL A 97 -19.18 9.04 -1.51
CA VAL A 97 -20.57 9.46 -1.23
C VAL A 97 -20.84 10.86 -1.77
N PHE A 98 -19.95 11.82 -1.53
CA PHE A 98 -20.09 13.17 -2.06
C PHE A 98 -20.17 13.18 -3.60
N LEU A 99 -19.24 12.50 -4.29
CA LEU A 99 -19.21 12.43 -5.75
C LEU A 99 -20.48 11.76 -6.31
N ALA A 100 -20.98 10.71 -5.66
CA ALA A 100 -22.26 10.08 -6.01
C ALA A 100 -23.44 11.07 -5.85
N GLU A 101 -23.54 11.78 -4.73
CA GLU A 101 -24.60 12.77 -4.48
C GLU A 101 -24.54 13.99 -5.44
N GLN A 102 -23.36 14.32 -5.99
CA GLN A 102 -23.21 15.35 -7.03
C GLN A 102 -23.51 14.83 -8.45
N GLY A 103 -23.81 13.54 -8.64
CA GLY A 103 -24.01 12.93 -9.96
C GLY A 103 -22.71 12.78 -10.78
N PHE A 104 -21.53 12.81 -10.15
CA PHE A 104 -20.24 12.70 -10.85
C PHE A 104 -20.06 11.36 -11.57
N TYR A 105 -20.67 10.30 -11.02
CA TYR A 105 -20.59 8.95 -11.57
C TYR A 105 -21.67 8.64 -12.62
N ASP A 106 -22.61 9.56 -12.85
CA ASP A 106 -23.71 9.34 -13.78
C ASP A 106 -23.18 9.23 -15.22
N GLU A 107 -23.71 8.27 -15.97
CA GLU A 107 -23.32 7.97 -17.37
C GLU A 107 -21.83 7.61 -17.61
N THR A 108 -21.03 7.43 -16.56
CA THR A 108 -19.65 6.93 -16.68
C THR A 108 -19.59 5.45 -17.08
N THR A 109 -18.41 4.93 -17.44
CA THR A 109 -18.27 3.51 -17.83
C THR A 109 -17.27 2.72 -16.99
N PHE A 110 -17.50 1.41 -16.95
CA PHE A 110 -16.49 0.41 -16.62
C PHE A 110 -15.48 0.32 -17.77
N HIS A 111 -14.61 1.33 -17.85
CA HIS A 111 -13.66 1.51 -18.94
C HIS A 111 -12.52 0.49 -18.96
N ARG A 112 -12.31 -0.29 -17.88
CA ARG A 112 -11.31 -1.36 -17.87
C ARG A 112 -11.81 -2.56 -17.08
N VAL A 113 -12.09 -3.67 -17.78
CA VAL A 113 -12.63 -4.91 -17.20
C VAL A 113 -11.72 -6.06 -17.59
N LEU A 114 -10.98 -6.57 -16.61
CA LEU A 114 -10.00 -7.64 -16.78
C LEU A 114 -10.47 -8.89 -16.02
N PRO A 115 -11.12 -9.87 -16.70
CA PRO A 115 -11.71 -11.04 -16.05
C PRO A 115 -10.73 -11.81 -15.17
N GLY A 116 -11.16 -12.17 -13.96
CA GLY A 116 -10.31 -12.83 -12.97
C GLY A 116 -9.33 -11.91 -12.23
N PHE A 117 -9.30 -10.61 -12.56
CA PHE A 117 -8.56 -9.59 -11.82
C PHE A 117 -9.51 -8.55 -11.21
N MET A 118 -10.01 -7.59 -12.00
CA MET A 118 -10.94 -6.55 -11.53
C MET A 118 -11.78 -5.92 -12.65
N ALA A 119 -12.82 -5.18 -12.24
CA ALA A 119 -13.56 -4.24 -13.07
C ALA A 119 -13.41 -2.81 -12.52
N GLN A 120 -12.83 -1.91 -13.31
CA GLN A 120 -12.50 -0.51 -12.97
C GLN A 120 -13.42 0.47 -13.70
N GLY A 121 -13.90 1.47 -12.95
CA GLY A 121 -14.81 2.54 -13.40
C GLY A 121 -14.56 3.86 -12.67
N GLY A 122 -15.53 4.78 -12.73
CA GLY A 122 -15.45 6.08 -12.03
C GLY A 122 -14.57 7.13 -12.71
N ASP A 123 -14.31 6.99 -14.01
CA ASP A 123 -13.69 8.02 -14.86
C ASP A 123 -14.76 8.68 -15.76
N PRO A 124 -15.02 10.00 -15.65
CA PRO A 124 -16.00 10.69 -16.48
C PRO A 124 -15.63 10.73 -17.98
N THR A 125 -14.35 10.58 -18.31
CA THR A 125 -13.85 10.55 -19.69
C THR A 125 -13.90 9.16 -20.33
N GLY A 126 -14.02 8.09 -19.51
CA GLY A 126 -13.88 6.70 -19.95
C GLY A 126 -12.49 6.31 -20.50
N THR A 127 -11.46 7.15 -20.30
CA THR A 127 -10.11 6.93 -20.86
C THR A 127 -9.15 6.18 -19.91
N GLY A 128 -9.50 6.10 -18.63
CA GLY A 128 -8.63 5.69 -17.52
C GLY A 128 -7.78 6.84 -16.95
N SER A 129 -7.94 8.08 -17.43
CA SER A 129 -7.10 9.24 -17.05
C SER A 129 -7.86 10.41 -16.42
N GLY A 130 -9.20 10.39 -16.40
CA GLY A 130 -10.01 11.45 -15.76
C GLY A 130 -10.14 11.29 -14.24
N GLY A 131 -10.67 12.33 -13.60
CA GLY A 131 -10.84 12.42 -12.15
C GLY A 131 -11.60 13.68 -11.71
N PRO A 132 -11.77 13.92 -10.40
CA PRO A 132 -12.65 14.97 -9.87
C PRO A 132 -11.94 16.35 -9.72
N GLY A 133 -10.78 16.55 -10.35
CA GLY A 133 -9.95 17.76 -10.24
C GLY A 133 -8.93 17.76 -9.09
N TYR A 134 -9.03 16.84 -8.13
CA TYR A 134 -8.13 16.74 -6.97
C TYR A 134 -7.63 15.31 -6.71
N GLN A 135 -6.69 15.18 -5.78
CA GLN A 135 -6.16 13.90 -5.28
C GLN A 135 -6.06 13.88 -3.74
N PHE A 136 -6.07 12.70 -3.12
CA PHE A 136 -5.95 12.51 -1.67
C PHE A 136 -5.19 11.23 -1.26
N ALA A 137 -4.84 11.17 0.03
CA ALA A 137 -4.06 10.10 0.67
C ALA A 137 -4.72 8.70 0.61
N ASP A 138 -3.94 7.65 0.83
CA ASP A 138 -4.45 6.28 1.03
C ASP A 138 -4.84 6.03 2.50
N GLU A 139 -5.86 5.19 2.71
CA GLU A 139 -6.33 4.75 4.03
C GLU A 139 -6.22 3.22 4.11
N ILE A 140 -5.15 2.71 4.71
CA ILE A 140 -4.90 1.27 4.81
C ILE A 140 -5.51 0.71 6.10
N ILE A 141 -6.59 -0.06 5.95
CA ILE A 141 -7.28 -0.70 7.09
C ILE A 141 -6.53 -1.97 7.51
N HIS A 142 -5.97 -1.98 8.73
CA HIS A 142 -5.30 -3.16 9.28
C HIS A 142 -6.23 -4.38 9.29
N GLY A 143 -5.73 -5.53 8.82
CA GLY A 143 -6.47 -6.79 8.74
C GLY A 143 -7.39 -6.92 7.51
N VAL A 144 -7.70 -5.84 6.80
CA VAL A 144 -8.42 -5.89 5.52
C VAL A 144 -7.42 -6.01 4.38
N THR A 145 -7.52 -7.09 3.60
CA THR A 145 -6.60 -7.40 2.50
C THR A 145 -7.38 -7.87 1.28
N PHE A 146 -6.74 -7.83 0.11
CA PHE A 146 -7.27 -8.31 -1.15
C PHE A 146 -7.28 -9.85 -1.22
N ASN A 147 -8.05 -10.48 -0.33
CA ASN A 147 -8.11 -11.93 -0.12
C ASN A 147 -9.33 -12.62 -0.74
N GLN A 148 -10.26 -11.86 -1.34
CA GLN A 148 -11.54 -12.34 -1.84
C GLN A 148 -12.08 -11.47 -3.00
N GLU A 149 -13.09 -11.97 -3.70
CA GLU A 149 -13.86 -11.20 -4.70
C GLU A 149 -14.76 -10.14 -4.05
N GLY A 150 -15.23 -9.20 -4.88
CA GLY A 150 -16.23 -8.20 -4.48
C GLY A 150 -15.69 -7.09 -3.58
N LEU A 151 -14.38 -6.94 -3.41
CA LEU A 151 -13.81 -5.81 -2.67
C LEU A 151 -13.81 -4.56 -3.56
N LEU A 152 -14.37 -3.46 -3.06
CA LEU A 152 -14.35 -2.14 -3.70
C LEU A 152 -13.14 -1.35 -3.17
N ALA A 153 -12.29 -0.89 -4.08
CA ALA A 153 -11.06 -0.17 -3.75
C ALA A 153 -10.75 0.98 -4.72
N MET A 154 -9.95 1.96 -4.28
CA MET A 154 -9.57 3.11 -5.10
C MET A 154 -8.52 2.73 -6.14
N ALA A 155 -8.74 3.13 -7.39
CA ALA A 155 -7.69 3.14 -8.40
C ALA A 155 -6.82 4.40 -8.22
N ASN A 156 -5.50 4.23 -8.22
CA ASN A 156 -4.53 5.30 -8.05
C ASN A 156 -3.35 5.11 -9.02
N GLY A 157 -2.52 6.15 -9.17
CA GLY A 157 -1.27 6.13 -9.94
C GLY A 157 -0.03 5.93 -9.06
N GLY A 158 -0.20 5.47 -7.82
CA GLY A 158 0.80 5.45 -6.76
C GLY A 158 0.33 6.14 -5.47
N PRO A 159 1.14 6.13 -4.40
CA PRO A 159 0.73 6.60 -3.08
C PRO A 159 0.19 8.04 -3.07
N GLY A 160 -0.95 8.24 -2.43
CA GLY A 160 -1.61 9.54 -2.24
C GLY A 160 -2.19 10.16 -3.51
N THR A 161 -2.52 9.35 -4.52
CA THR A 161 -3.12 9.82 -5.79
C THR A 161 -4.56 9.33 -5.99
N ASN A 162 -5.28 9.01 -4.91
CA ASN A 162 -6.70 8.64 -4.97
C ASN A 162 -7.55 9.81 -5.47
N GLY A 163 -8.56 9.53 -6.31
CA GLY A 163 -9.46 10.53 -6.89
C GLY A 163 -10.91 10.04 -6.92
N SER A 164 -11.47 9.84 -8.11
CA SER A 164 -12.83 9.30 -8.29
C SER A 164 -12.86 7.84 -8.74
N GLN A 165 -11.81 7.37 -9.41
CA GLN A 165 -11.77 6.05 -10.03
C GLN A 165 -11.69 4.94 -8.97
N PHE A 166 -12.44 3.87 -9.19
CA PHE A 166 -12.51 2.72 -8.31
C PHE A 166 -12.46 1.42 -9.10
N PHE A 167 -12.21 0.30 -8.43
CA PHE A 167 -12.34 -1.03 -8.99
C PHE A 167 -12.98 -2.03 -8.01
N ILE A 168 -13.65 -3.03 -8.57
CA ILE A 168 -14.21 -4.19 -7.85
C ILE A 168 -13.39 -5.43 -8.21
N THR A 169 -12.93 -6.20 -7.22
CA THR A 169 -12.14 -7.42 -7.48
C THR A 169 -12.98 -8.60 -7.97
N TYR A 170 -12.43 -9.38 -8.92
CA TYR A 170 -12.98 -10.68 -9.32
C TYR A 170 -12.46 -11.86 -8.47
N GLY A 171 -11.56 -11.60 -7.52
CA GLY A 171 -10.92 -12.62 -6.70
C GLY A 171 -9.83 -12.03 -5.82
N ALA A 172 -9.01 -12.89 -5.21
CA ALA A 172 -7.89 -12.44 -4.39
C ALA A 172 -6.79 -11.79 -5.25
N THR A 173 -6.38 -10.58 -4.89
CA THR A 173 -5.36 -9.78 -5.57
C THR A 173 -4.29 -9.27 -4.57
N PRO A 174 -3.61 -10.16 -3.82
CA PRO A 174 -2.78 -9.78 -2.67
C PRO A 174 -1.58 -8.88 -3.00
N HIS A 175 -1.17 -8.81 -4.27
CA HIS A 175 -0.15 -7.89 -4.76
C HIS A 175 -0.58 -6.41 -4.74
N LEU A 176 -1.85 -6.12 -4.41
CA LEU A 176 -2.39 -4.77 -4.21
C LEU A 176 -2.45 -4.37 -2.72
N ASN A 177 -2.13 -5.29 -1.78
CA ASN A 177 -2.17 -5.02 -0.35
C ASN A 177 -1.24 -3.86 0.03
N GLY A 178 -1.73 -2.91 0.82
CA GLY A 178 -0.95 -1.72 1.23
C GLY A 178 -0.76 -0.67 0.14
N LEU A 179 -1.21 -0.91 -1.10
CA LEU A 179 -1.04 0.00 -2.24
C LEU A 179 -2.34 0.72 -2.65
N HIS A 180 -3.49 0.20 -2.23
CA HIS A 180 -4.81 0.72 -2.57
C HIS A 180 -5.74 0.70 -1.36
N THR A 181 -6.47 1.80 -1.14
CA THR A 181 -7.53 1.89 -0.13
C THR A 181 -8.70 0.96 -0.47
N ILE A 182 -8.94 -0.06 0.34
CA ILE A 182 -10.17 -0.87 0.29
C ILE A 182 -11.23 -0.15 1.12
N PHE A 183 -12.33 0.29 0.50
CA PHE A 183 -13.34 1.12 1.14
C PHE A 183 -14.77 0.56 1.07
N GLY A 184 -14.97 -0.65 0.55
CA GLY A 184 -16.25 -1.34 0.64
C GLY A 184 -16.21 -2.78 0.15
N LYS A 185 -17.36 -3.46 0.22
CA LYS A 185 -17.55 -4.81 -0.31
C LYS A 185 -18.96 -5.03 -0.86
N VAL A 186 -19.03 -5.67 -2.03
CA VAL A 186 -20.28 -6.10 -2.68
C VAL A 186 -21.07 -7.01 -1.74
N ILE A 187 -22.33 -6.65 -1.49
CA ILE A 187 -23.31 -7.41 -0.72
C ILE A 187 -24.30 -8.13 -1.64
N GLU A 188 -24.68 -7.52 -2.77
CA GLU A 188 -25.57 -8.10 -3.79
C GLU A 188 -25.11 -7.70 -5.20
N GLY A 189 -25.41 -8.53 -6.22
CA GLY A 189 -25.08 -8.24 -7.62
C GLY A 189 -23.67 -8.66 -8.07
N MET A 190 -22.96 -9.54 -7.33
CA MET A 190 -21.65 -10.04 -7.77
C MET A 190 -21.72 -10.81 -9.10
N ASP A 191 -22.87 -11.42 -9.43
CA ASP A 191 -23.15 -12.01 -10.74
C ASP A 191 -23.24 -10.95 -11.86
N ILE A 192 -23.71 -9.74 -11.55
CA ILE A 192 -23.72 -8.59 -12.47
C ILE A 192 -22.29 -8.09 -12.71
N VAL A 193 -21.46 -7.98 -11.66
CA VAL A 193 -20.02 -7.66 -11.79
C VAL A 193 -19.33 -8.68 -12.70
N ASN A 194 -19.63 -9.97 -12.52
CA ASN A 194 -19.14 -11.07 -13.38
C ASN A 194 -19.72 -11.07 -14.80
N ALA A 195 -20.80 -10.34 -15.07
CA ALA A 195 -21.42 -10.18 -16.38
C ALA A 195 -20.97 -8.92 -17.14
N LEU A 196 -20.10 -8.08 -16.54
CA LEU A 196 -19.49 -6.93 -17.20
C LEU A 196 -18.66 -7.38 -18.40
N THR A 197 -18.78 -6.64 -19.49
CA THR A 197 -18.14 -6.90 -20.79
C THR A 197 -16.62 -6.73 -20.65
N PRO A 198 -15.81 -7.77 -20.91
CA PRO A 198 -14.36 -7.69 -20.85
C PRO A 198 -13.83 -6.57 -21.76
N ARG A 199 -12.96 -5.70 -21.22
CA ARG A 199 -12.41 -4.55 -21.92
C ARG A 199 -10.99 -4.27 -21.41
N ASP A 200 -9.99 -4.61 -22.21
CA ASP A 200 -8.60 -4.21 -21.98
C ASP A 200 -8.26 -2.98 -22.85
N PRO A 201 -8.04 -1.79 -22.28
CA PRO A 201 -7.64 -0.60 -23.04
C PRO A 201 -6.36 -0.79 -23.88
N SER A 202 -5.48 -1.71 -23.51
CA SER A 202 -4.25 -2.00 -24.27
C SER A 202 -4.50 -2.72 -25.61
N GLU A 203 -5.66 -3.36 -25.77
CA GLU A 203 -6.10 -3.96 -27.03
C GLU A 203 -6.85 -2.96 -27.95
N ALA A 204 -7.01 -1.70 -27.51
CA ALA A 204 -7.72 -0.62 -28.20
C ALA A 204 -9.15 -0.99 -28.69
N PRO A 205 -10.05 -1.44 -27.78
CA PRO A 205 -11.43 -1.80 -28.11
C PRO A 205 -12.25 -0.62 -28.66
N ASP A 206 -13.12 -0.91 -29.62
CA ASP A 206 -13.95 0.08 -30.35
C ASP A 206 -15.29 0.42 -29.65
N PHE A 207 -15.45 -0.02 -28.40
CA PHE A 207 -16.62 0.24 -27.55
C PHE A 207 -16.18 0.88 -26.21
N PRO A 208 -17.04 1.68 -25.53
CA PRO A 208 -16.65 2.48 -24.37
C PRO A 208 -16.58 1.71 -23.03
N GLY A 209 -17.03 0.45 -23.00
CA GLY A 209 -17.30 -0.30 -21.77
C GLY A 209 -18.76 -0.21 -21.37
N ASP A 210 -19.19 -0.99 -20.39
CA ASP A 210 -20.58 -0.95 -19.92
C ASP A 210 -20.84 0.29 -19.06
N ARG A 211 -22.03 0.87 -19.19
CA ARG A 211 -22.43 2.10 -18.48
C ARG A 211 -22.80 1.84 -17.02
N LEU A 212 -22.19 2.65 -16.15
CA LEU A 212 -22.68 3.01 -14.83
C LEU A 212 -23.66 4.18 -15.02
N ILE A 213 -24.95 3.92 -14.85
CA ILE A 213 -26.01 4.89 -15.11
C ILE A 213 -26.02 5.95 -14.01
N ARG A 214 -25.89 5.52 -12.74
CA ARG A 214 -25.76 6.39 -11.55
C ARG A 214 -25.30 5.58 -10.34
N VAL A 215 -24.99 6.29 -9.24
CA VAL A 215 -24.75 5.69 -7.92
C VAL A 215 -25.80 6.22 -6.93
N GLU A 216 -26.54 5.32 -6.29
CA GLU A 216 -27.50 5.66 -5.23
C GLU A 216 -26.89 5.35 -3.86
N ILE A 217 -27.06 6.26 -2.88
CA ILE A 217 -26.57 6.08 -1.50
C ILE A 217 -27.75 5.89 -0.55
N GLU A 218 -27.74 4.79 0.20
CA GLU A 218 -28.66 4.52 1.32
C GLU A 218 -27.89 4.51 2.64
N VAL A 219 -28.48 5.10 3.69
CA VAL A 219 -27.94 5.06 5.05
C VAL A 219 -28.74 4.09 5.90
N VAL A 220 -28.07 3.10 6.50
CA VAL A 220 -28.70 2.03 7.29
C VAL A 220 -28.11 1.95 8.70
N GLU A 221 -28.93 1.48 9.64
CA GLU A 221 -28.56 1.39 11.07
C GLU A 221 -27.61 0.23 11.40
N HIS A 222 -27.51 -0.78 10.53
CA HIS A 222 -26.73 -2.00 10.78
C HIS A 222 -26.12 -2.54 9.48
N SER A 223 -24.93 -3.14 9.59
CA SER A 223 -24.26 -3.86 8.51
C SER A 223 -25.14 -4.95 7.91
N GLN A 224 -25.16 -5.03 6.57
CA GLN A 224 -25.84 -6.06 5.77
C GLN A 224 -24.88 -7.13 5.26
N LEU A 225 -23.57 -6.84 5.24
CA LEU A 225 -22.55 -7.87 5.11
C LEU A 225 -22.86 -9.01 6.09
N PRO A 226 -22.65 -10.29 5.69
CA PRO A 226 -22.70 -11.36 6.66
C PRO A 226 -21.73 -10.97 7.78
N THR A 227 -22.24 -10.88 9.02
CA THR A 227 -21.40 -10.70 10.20
C THR A 227 -20.22 -11.63 10.00
N PRO A 228 -18.96 -11.13 9.95
CA PRO A 228 -17.84 -11.97 9.60
C PRO A 228 -17.94 -13.24 10.42
N THR A 229 -17.84 -14.42 9.79
CA THR A 229 -17.53 -15.64 10.55
C THR A 229 -16.39 -15.21 11.45
N PRO A 230 -16.60 -15.10 12.78
CA PRO A 230 -15.79 -14.22 13.61
C PRO A 230 -14.36 -14.60 13.32
N MET A 231 -13.59 -13.63 12.78
CA MET A 231 -12.21 -13.90 12.40
C MET A 231 -11.59 -14.53 13.63
N PRO A 232 -11.09 -15.77 13.55
CA PRO A 232 -10.75 -16.55 14.74
C PRO A 232 -9.91 -15.65 15.64
N ASP A 233 -10.44 -15.38 16.85
CA ASP A 233 -10.09 -14.22 17.66
C ASP A 233 -8.60 -13.98 17.58
N ALA A 234 -8.20 -12.74 17.24
CA ALA A 234 -6.84 -12.45 16.84
C ALA A 234 -5.86 -13.12 17.80
N VAL A 235 -5.18 -14.16 17.31
CA VAL A 235 -4.22 -14.94 18.07
C VAL A 235 -3.01 -14.03 18.12
N ILE A 236 -2.97 -13.21 19.16
CA ILE A 236 -1.88 -12.29 19.46
C ILE A 236 -0.99 -12.91 20.53
N PRO A 237 0.32 -12.60 20.57
CA PRO A 237 1.17 -13.01 21.67
C PRO A 237 0.69 -12.37 22.97
N VAL A 238 0.36 -13.18 23.97
CA VAL A 238 0.00 -12.72 25.33
C VAL A 238 1.15 -13.07 26.26
N PRO A 239 1.62 -12.17 27.16
CA PRO A 239 2.64 -12.51 28.14
C PRO A 239 2.18 -13.65 29.06
N GLU A 240 2.91 -14.76 29.06
CA GLU A 240 2.66 -15.94 29.91
C GLU A 240 3.91 -16.35 30.69
N ASP A 241 3.71 -16.89 31.89
CA ASP A 241 4.79 -17.46 32.69
C ASP A 241 5.39 -18.71 32.02
N GLY A 242 6.72 -18.82 31.99
CA GLY A 242 7.40 -20.10 31.70
C GLY A 242 7.88 -20.33 30.26
N ARG A 243 7.88 -19.31 29.39
CA ARG A 243 8.40 -19.37 28.00
C ARG A 243 7.75 -20.49 27.14
N PRO A 244 6.41 -20.56 27.01
CA PRO A 244 5.73 -21.70 26.39
C PRO A 244 6.11 -21.95 24.93
N LEU A 245 6.55 -20.93 24.17
CA LEU A 245 6.96 -21.12 22.78
C LEU A 245 8.31 -21.82 22.65
N ALA A 246 9.15 -21.81 23.68
CA ALA A 246 10.43 -22.53 23.69
C ALA A 246 10.24 -24.06 23.60
N GLU A 247 9.09 -24.59 24.02
CA GLU A 247 8.75 -26.01 23.89
C GLU A 247 8.33 -26.42 22.46
N ILE A 248 7.99 -25.45 21.61
CA ILE A 248 7.60 -25.65 20.20
C ILE A 248 8.87 -25.54 19.34
N PRO A 249 9.17 -26.46 18.40
CA PRO A 249 10.30 -26.32 17.49
C PRO A 249 10.22 -25.02 16.67
N PHE A 250 11.33 -24.28 16.48
CA PHE A 250 11.31 -22.96 15.83
C PHE A 250 10.63 -22.95 14.44
N ALA A 251 10.78 -24.02 13.66
CA ALA A 251 10.17 -24.14 12.33
C ALA A 251 8.63 -24.30 12.38
N GLU A 252 8.08 -24.75 13.51
CA GLU A 252 6.64 -24.81 13.78
C GLU A 252 6.10 -23.48 14.35
N ARG A 253 6.97 -22.47 14.56
CA ARG A 253 6.58 -21.13 15.02
C ARG A 253 6.17 -20.17 13.88
N GLU A 254 6.19 -20.63 12.62
CA GLU A 254 5.77 -19.85 11.44
C GLU A 254 4.26 -19.58 11.46
N ASN A 255 3.85 -18.32 11.29
CA ASN A 255 2.44 -17.89 11.28
C ASN A 255 1.61 -18.31 12.52
N LEU A 256 2.23 -18.45 13.70
CA LEU A 256 1.51 -18.77 14.95
C LEU A 256 0.49 -17.70 15.35
N PHE A 257 0.75 -16.44 15.00
CA PHE A 257 -0.01 -15.28 15.44
C PHE A 257 -0.48 -14.48 14.23
N ASN A 258 -1.65 -13.85 14.32
CA ASN A 258 -2.23 -13.05 13.24
C ASN A 258 -2.44 -11.57 13.63
N GLY A 259 -1.87 -11.14 14.75
CA GLY A 259 -1.82 -9.75 15.19
C GLY A 259 -0.71 -9.51 16.22
N MET A 260 -0.31 -8.24 16.35
CA MET A 260 0.70 -7.78 17.32
C MET A 260 0.22 -7.95 18.78
N PRO A 261 1.13 -8.15 19.75
CA PRO A 261 0.78 -8.14 21.16
C PRO A 261 0.26 -6.78 21.62
N GLU A 262 -0.63 -6.77 22.63
CA GLU A 262 -1.05 -5.52 23.28
C GLU A 262 0.14 -4.79 23.94
N MET A 263 0.04 -3.47 24.08
CA MET A 263 1.04 -2.66 24.79
C MET A 263 1.02 -2.96 26.29
N VAL A 264 2.07 -3.65 26.76
CA VAL A 264 2.24 -4.08 28.16
C VAL A 264 3.49 -3.49 28.83
N ILE A 265 4.38 -2.87 28.05
CA ILE A 265 5.57 -2.18 28.58
C ILE A 265 5.22 -0.83 29.22
N ASP A 266 6.07 -0.41 30.15
CA ASP A 266 6.00 0.87 30.85
C ASP A 266 7.02 1.82 30.24
N LEU A 267 6.57 2.83 29.49
CA LEU A 267 7.44 3.71 28.70
C LEU A 267 8.36 4.60 29.55
N ASP A 268 8.09 4.72 30.86
CA ASP A 268 8.93 5.45 31.82
C ASP A 268 10.10 4.60 32.37
N LYS A 269 10.26 3.34 31.93
CA LYS A 269 11.32 2.42 32.40
C LYS A 269 12.44 2.19 31.41
N GLU A 270 13.61 1.88 31.97
CA GLU A 270 14.75 1.35 31.24
C GLU A 270 14.62 -0.17 31.07
N TYR A 271 14.91 -0.66 29.86
CA TYR A 271 14.90 -2.09 29.54
C TYR A 271 16.23 -2.51 28.93
N THR A 272 16.75 -3.65 29.39
CA THR A 272 17.97 -4.28 28.86
C THR A 272 17.69 -5.74 28.56
N ALA A 273 18.21 -6.25 27.44
CA ALA A 273 18.09 -7.67 27.11
C ALA A 273 19.45 -8.34 26.94
N THR A 274 19.51 -9.60 27.37
CA THR A 274 20.63 -10.50 27.09
C THR A 274 20.21 -11.46 25.99
N ILE A 275 20.93 -11.45 24.88
CA ILE A 275 20.81 -12.42 23.79
C ILE A 275 21.91 -13.47 24.01
N GLU A 276 21.54 -14.63 24.53
CA GLU A 276 22.47 -15.76 24.67
C GLU A 276 22.57 -16.52 23.34
N THR A 277 23.79 -16.81 22.89
CA THR A 277 24.08 -17.48 21.61
C THR A 277 25.05 -18.65 21.81
N SER A 278 25.24 -19.48 20.79
CA SER A 278 26.25 -20.55 20.76
C SER A 278 27.70 -20.07 21.01
N LYS A 279 28.00 -18.77 20.85
CA LYS A 279 29.35 -18.19 21.02
C LYS A 279 29.52 -17.31 22.26
N GLY A 280 28.43 -16.90 22.92
CA GLY A 280 28.47 -16.02 24.08
C GLY A 280 27.18 -15.24 24.25
N ALA A 281 27.18 -14.29 25.19
CA ALA A 281 26.06 -13.38 25.41
C ALA A 281 26.35 -12.01 24.78
N ILE A 282 25.33 -11.41 24.17
CA ILE A 282 25.31 -10.02 23.71
C ILE A 282 24.34 -9.27 24.62
N GLN A 283 24.74 -8.12 25.15
CA GLN A 283 23.85 -7.25 25.93
C GLN A 283 23.36 -6.10 25.06
N VAL A 284 22.06 -5.81 25.13
CA VAL A 284 21.44 -4.68 24.43
C VAL A 284 20.64 -3.81 25.39
N GLU A 285 20.66 -2.51 25.16
CA GLU A 285 19.76 -1.52 25.76
C GLU A 285 18.65 -1.21 24.76
N LEU A 286 17.40 -1.12 25.22
CA LEU A 286 16.22 -0.93 24.37
C LEU A 286 15.66 0.48 24.51
N GLU A 287 15.07 1.02 23.43
CA GLU A 287 14.62 2.42 23.34
C GLU A 287 13.09 2.55 23.29
N PRO A 288 12.34 2.31 24.39
CA PRO A 288 10.87 2.28 24.38
C PRO A 288 10.22 3.61 23.99
N LEU A 289 10.92 4.73 24.17
CA LEU A 289 10.44 6.06 23.74
C LEU A 289 10.69 6.34 22.23
N SER A 290 11.58 5.59 21.58
CA SER A 290 11.92 5.76 20.16
C SER A 290 11.16 4.79 19.25
N ALA A 291 10.86 3.58 19.75
CA ALA A 291 10.14 2.53 19.05
C ALA A 291 9.25 1.72 20.01
N PRO A 292 8.19 2.32 20.60
CA PRO A 292 7.38 1.69 21.63
C PRO A 292 6.75 0.36 21.21
N VAL A 293 6.21 0.25 20.00
CA VAL A 293 5.57 -0.97 19.49
C VAL A 293 6.61 -2.07 19.25
N SER A 294 7.77 -1.72 18.68
CA SER A 294 8.88 -2.64 18.42
C SER A 294 9.50 -3.17 19.71
N VAL A 295 9.77 -2.30 20.70
CA VAL A 295 10.24 -2.72 22.01
C VAL A 295 9.20 -3.58 22.73
N ASN A 296 7.91 -3.23 22.66
CA ASN A 296 6.86 -4.05 23.23
C ASN A 296 6.81 -5.46 22.61
N ASN A 297 6.79 -5.52 21.27
CA ASN A 297 6.80 -6.77 20.53
C ASN A 297 8.03 -7.63 20.87
N PHE A 298 9.22 -7.01 20.92
CA PHE A 298 10.45 -7.70 21.28
C PHE A 298 10.38 -8.29 22.70
N ILE A 299 9.92 -7.52 23.68
CA ILE A 299 9.85 -7.97 25.07
C ILE A 299 8.83 -9.09 25.26
N VAL A 300 7.64 -8.99 24.65
CA VAL A 300 6.61 -10.04 24.76
C VAL A 300 7.09 -11.35 24.14
N LEU A 301 7.65 -11.30 22.93
CA LEU A 301 8.16 -12.50 22.24
C LEU A 301 9.39 -13.10 22.94
N ALA A 302 10.28 -12.28 23.52
CA ALA A 302 11.42 -12.76 24.29
C ALA A 302 10.98 -13.45 25.59
N ASN A 303 9.96 -12.93 26.28
CA ASN A 303 9.38 -13.55 27.48
C ASN A 303 8.65 -14.86 27.18
N LEU A 304 8.02 -14.96 26.00
CA LEU A 304 7.40 -16.19 25.52
C LEU A 304 8.39 -17.26 25.04
N GLY A 305 9.66 -16.91 24.86
CA GLY A 305 10.68 -17.82 24.32
C GLY A 305 10.64 -17.98 22.81
N TYR A 306 10.09 -17.00 22.07
CA TYR A 306 9.92 -17.10 20.62
C TYR A 306 11.24 -17.32 19.88
N TRP A 307 12.35 -16.71 20.31
CA TRP A 307 13.66 -16.86 19.66
C TRP A 307 14.53 -18.00 20.21
N ASP A 308 14.00 -18.86 21.09
CA ASP A 308 14.81 -19.92 21.72
C ASP A 308 15.13 -21.01 20.68
N ASP A 309 16.40 -21.42 20.60
CA ASP A 309 16.98 -22.30 19.57
C ASP A 309 16.87 -21.81 18.11
N PHE A 310 16.68 -20.51 17.85
CA PHE A 310 16.64 -19.99 16.47
C PHE A 310 18.03 -19.96 15.80
N PRO A 311 18.19 -20.47 14.58
CA PRO A 311 19.44 -20.34 13.84
C PRO A 311 19.69 -18.88 13.41
N ILE A 312 20.96 -18.51 13.24
CA ILE A 312 21.31 -17.30 12.50
C ILE A 312 20.92 -17.53 11.03
N SER A 313 19.90 -16.81 10.58
CA SER A 313 19.23 -17.01 9.29
C SER A 313 20.03 -16.40 8.13
N ASN A 314 20.75 -15.31 8.40
CA ASN A 314 21.74 -14.73 7.49
C ASN A 314 22.86 -14.07 8.31
N ALA A 315 24.08 -14.06 7.78
CA ALA A 315 25.21 -13.32 8.35
C ALA A 315 26.10 -12.83 7.20
N GLU A 316 26.16 -11.52 7.02
CA GLU A 316 27.11 -10.85 6.13
C GLU A 316 28.23 -10.27 7.00
N PRO A 317 29.44 -10.86 6.96
CA PRO A 317 30.58 -10.38 7.75
C PRO A 317 30.86 -8.90 7.49
N ASP A 318 31.29 -8.20 8.53
CA ASP A 318 31.54 -6.75 8.49
C ASP A 318 30.31 -5.91 8.04
N SER A 319 29.07 -6.44 8.18
CA SER A 319 27.85 -5.71 7.83
C SER A 319 26.68 -5.94 8.80
N TYR A 320 26.14 -7.16 8.91
CA TYR A 320 25.04 -7.49 9.83
C TYR A 320 24.82 -9.00 9.97
N PHE A 321 24.09 -9.43 11.00
CA PHE A 321 23.44 -10.74 11.02
C PHE A 321 21.93 -10.62 11.26
N VAL A 322 21.16 -11.60 10.79
CA VAL A 322 19.69 -11.69 10.93
C VAL A 322 19.31 -13.05 11.52
N THR A 323 18.32 -13.07 12.40
CA THR A 323 17.70 -14.29 12.94
C THR A 323 16.18 -14.08 13.07
N GLY A 324 15.44 -15.09 13.54
CA GLY A 324 13.99 -14.98 13.73
C GLY A 324 13.13 -15.31 12.51
N SER A 325 13.67 -16.05 11.53
CA SER A 325 12.95 -16.60 10.36
C SER A 325 12.60 -18.09 10.57
N PRO A 326 11.35 -18.45 10.92
CA PRO A 326 10.96 -19.83 11.25
C PRO A 326 11.27 -20.85 10.13
N GLY A 327 10.91 -20.48 8.90
CA GLY A 327 11.10 -21.29 7.70
C GLY A 327 12.48 -21.11 7.03
N GLY A 328 13.41 -20.38 7.65
CA GLY A 328 14.76 -20.18 7.12
C GLY A 328 14.83 -19.44 5.78
N ARG A 329 13.88 -18.54 5.52
CA ARG A 329 13.68 -17.82 4.25
C ARG A 329 13.23 -16.37 4.50
N PRO A 330 13.56 -15.40 3.63
CA PRO A 330 13.30 -13.98 3.89
C PRO A 330 11.81 -13.61 4.09
N ASP A 331 10.89 -14.37 3.50
CA ASP A 331 9.44 -14.16 3.58
C ASP A 331 8.76 -14.95 4.72
N SER A 332 9.53 -15.60 5.59
CA SER A 332 9.03 -16.33 6.76
C SER A 332 8.99 -15.47 8.01
N ASP A 333 7.93 -15.61 8.81
CA ASP A 333 7.62 -14.69 9.89
C ASP A 333 6.66 -15.32 10.92
N ILE A 334 6.40 -14.57 11.99
CA ILE A 334 5.47 -14.93 13.05
C ILE A 334 3.98 -14.90 12.63
N GLY A 335 3.67 -14.25 11.51
CA GLY A 335 2.34 -14.15 10.90
C GLY A 335 1.70 -12.75 10.91
N TYR A 336 2.41 -11.76 11.43
CA TYR A 336 2.09 -10.33 11.31
C TYR A 336 3.37 -9.51 11.03
N THR A 337 3.18 -8.25 10.63
CA THR A 337 4.25 -7.26 10.45
C THR A 337 4.12 -6.13 11.46
N LEU A 338 5.18 -5.34 11.63
CA LEU A 338 5.20 -4.15 12.48
C LEU A 338 5.11 -2.87 11.64
N PRO A 339 4.49 -1.80 12.17
CA PRO A 339 4.59 -0.46 11.58
C PRO A 339 6.03 0.05 11.65
N SER A 340 6.39 0.99 10.77
CA SER A 340 7.63 1.76 10.94
C SER A 340 7.41 2.87 11.96
N GLU A 341 8.28 2.96 12.97
CA GLU A 341 8.15 3.93 14.07
C GLU A 341 9.18 5.06 14.02
N ASN A 342 10.37 4.77 13.50
CA ASN A 342 11.42 5.76 13.29
C ASN A 342 12.19 5.47 12.00
N GLY A 343 12.89 6.50 11.50
CA GLY A 343 13.84 6.40 10.41
C GLY A 343 15.27 6.59 10.90
N ASN A 344 15.62 5.92 12.01
CA ASN A 344 16.94 6.06 12.61
C ASN A 344 17.99 5.32 11.76
N PRO A 345 19.20 5.88 11.57
CA PRO A 345 20.25 5.17 10.86
C PRO A 345 20.67 3.91 11.64
N ALA A 346 20.72 2.79 10.92
CA ALA A 346 21.29 1.53 11.41
C ALA A 346 22.83 1.66 11.48
N THR A 347 23.32 2.32 12.53
CA THR A 347 24.76 2.43 12.82
C THR A 347 25.32 1.14 13.42
N THR A 348 26.64 1.00 13.50
CA THR A 348 27.30 -0.11 14.21
C THR A 348 26.66 -0.38 15.57
N GLY A 349 26.27 -1.63 15.83
CA GLY A 349 25.63 -2.08 17.07
C GLY A 349 24.13 -1.86 17.17
N ALA A 350 23.47 -1.27 16.17
CA ALA A 350 22.01 -1.11 16.15
C ALA A 350 21.28 -2.46 16.10
N LEU A 351 20.22 -2.59 16.92
CA LEU A 351 19.25 -3.69 16.91
C LEU A 351 17.93 -3.18 16.30
N GLY A 352 17.45 -3.87 15.26
CA GLY A 352 16.23 -3.49 14.54
C GLY A 352 15.45 -4.70 14.02
N TYR A 353 14.21 -4.44 13.56
CA TYR A 353 13.42 -5.43 12.84
C TYR A 353 13.79 -5.42 11.36
N TRP A 354 13.91 -6.60 10.77
CA TRP A 354 14.30 -6.75 9.37
C TRP A 354 13.18 -6.28 8.43
N PHE A 355 13.53 -5.47 7.43
CA PHE A 355 12.60 -5.00 6.42
C PHE A 355 12.26 -6.10 5.41
N ARG A 356 10.96 -6.36 5.25
CA ARG A 356 10.43 -7.33 4.30
C ARG A 356 9.94 -6.65 3.04
N SER A 357 10.73 -6.79 1.97
CA SER A 357 10.42 -6.20 0.66
C SER A 357 9.23 -6.82 -0.06
N ASP A 358 8.76 -8.01 0.36
CA ASP A 358 7.59 -8.68 -0.20
C ASP A 358 6.25 -8.13 0.31
N VAL A 359 6.27 -7.46 1.48
CA VAL A 359 5.11 -6.82 2.12
C VAL A 359 5.32 -5.34 2.46
N LEU A 360 6.49 -4.79 2.11
CA LEU A 360 6.92 -3.40 2.35
C LEU A 360 6.78 -2.93 3.81
N ALA A 361 7.10 -3.80 4.76
CA ALA A 361 6.95 -3.55 6.20
C ALA A 361 8.07 -4.21 7.02
N SER A 362 8.19 -3.82 8.28
CA SER A 362 9.09 -4.47 9.24
C SER A 362 8.53 -5.86 9.62
N SER A 363 9.39 -6.87 9.70
CA SER A 363 9.02 -8.23 10.13
C SER A 363 8.48 -8.24 11.56
N GLY A 364 7.56 -9.16 11.87
CA GLY A 364 7.07 -9.39 13.23
C GLY A 364 8.07 -10.13 14.13
N SER A 365 8.95 -10.97 13.54
CA SER A 365 9.97 -11.70 14.31
C SER A 365 11.40 -11.71 13.78
N GLN A 366 11.66 -11.34 12.52
CA GLN A 366 13.04 -11.28 12.05
C GLN A 366 13.75 -10.04 12.62
N ILE A 367 14.79 -10.26 13.42
CA ILE A 367 15.61 -9.20 14.03
C ILE A 367 17.03 -9.25 13.47
N PHE A 368 17.68 -8.09 13.40
CA PHE A 368 19.07 -7.96 12.96
C PHE A 368 19.90 -7.15 13.94
N ILE A 369 21.21 -7.41 13.98
CA ILE A 369 22.21 -6.51 14.58
C ILE A 369 23.17 -6.05 13.48
N ALA A 370 23.35 -4.73 13.37
CA ALA A 370 24.33 -4.11 12.49
C ALA A 370 25.76 -4.27 13.06
N LEU A 371 26.67 -4.78 12.23
CA LEU A 371 28.09 -4.96 12.54
C LEU A 371 28.97 -3.83 11.98
N ASP A 372 28.46 -3.07 11.00
CA ASP A 372 29.01 -1.79 10.54
C ASP A 372 27.83 -0.82 10.25
N ASP A 373 28.11 0.45 9.96
CA ASP A 373 27.08 1.41 9.53
C ASP A 373 26.41 0.95 8.21
N LEU A 374 25.08 0.98 8.16
CA LEU A 374 24.28 0.64 6.97
C LEU A 374 23.63 1.89 6.34
N PRO A 375 24.41 2.74 5.63
CA PRO A 375 23.91 4.00 5.08
C PRO A 375 22.92 3.80 3.94
N GLY A 376 21.90 4.66 3.86
CA GLY A 376 20.84 4.56 2.85
C GLY A 376 19.73 3.56 3.21
N MET A 377 19.74 3.04 4.44
CA MET A 377 18.71 2.14 4.99
C MET A 377 17.79 2.81 6.02
N GLU A 378 17.95 4.12 6.24
CA GLU A 378 17.26 4.90 7.27
C GLU A 378 15.73 4.84 7.10
N GLU A 379 15.22 4.72 5.87
CA GLU A 379 13.78 4.68 5.58
C GLU A 379 13.16 3.28 5.73
N PHE A 380 13.97 2.22 5.87
CA PHE A 380 13.50 0.83 5.84
C PHE A 380 13.47 0.14 7.20
N PHE A 381 14.31 0.54 8.16
CA PHE A 381 14.43 -0.15 9.45
C PHE A 381 13.92 0.71 10.61
N THR A 382 13.07 0.14 11.45
CA THR A 382 12.83 0.67 12.79
C THR A 382 13.90 0.11 13.73
N ILE A 383 14.75 1.00 14.25
CA ILE A 383 15.77 0.69 15.24
C ILE A 383 15.15 0.85 16.63
N PHE A 384 15.34 -0.14 17.50
CA PHE A 384 14.67 -0.20 18.80
C PHE A 384 15.61 -0.52 19.97
N GLY A 385 16.92 -0.64 19.71
CA GLY A 385 17.94 -0.83 20.73
C GLY A 385 19.37 -0.82 20.17
N TYR A 386 20.34 -0.92 21.06
CA TYR A 386 21.77 -0.92 20.72
C TYR A 386 22.56 -1.89 21.59
N VAL A 387 23.59 -2.54 21.02
CA VAL A 387 24.54 -3.39 21.75
C VAL A 387 25.38 -2.56 22.72
N THR A 388 25.43 -2.99 23.98
CA THR A 388 26.18 -2.34 25.06
C THR A 388 27.35 -3.19 25.58
N ASP A 389 27.32 -4.51 25.39
CA ASP A 389 28.41 -5.44 25.73
C ASP A 389 28.36 -6.69 24.85
N GLY A 390 29.51 -7.37 24.66
CA GLY A 390 29.62 -8.58 23.85
C GLY A 390 29.49 -8.36 22.33
N PHE A 391 29.85 -7.18 21.82
CA PHE A 391 29.81 -6.88 20.38
C PHE A 391 30.73 -7.82 19.57
N GLU A 392 31.88 -8.22 20.14
CA GLU A 392 32.78 -9.20 19.54
C GLU A 392 32.18 -10.62 19.43
N VAL A 393 31.12 -10.91 20.19
CA VAL A 393 30.31 -12.13 20.02
C VAL A 393 29.43 -11.99 18.78
N ALA A 394 28.80 -10.83 18.59
CA ALA A 394 27.98 -10.53 17.41
C ALA A 394 28.80 -10.60 16.11
N GLU A 395 29.99 -10.00 16.08
CA GLU A 395 30.93 -10.08 14.95
C GLU A 395 31.36 -11.53 14.61
N ALA A 396 31.37 -12.41 15.62
CA ALA A 396 31.83 -13.78 15.46
C ALA A 396 30.74 -14.77 15.00
N LEU A 397 29.46 -14.37 14.95
CA LEU A 397 28.34 -15.24 14.57
C LEU A 397 28.34 -15.57 13.07
N THR A 398 27.94 -16.81 12.75
CA THR A 398 27.76 -17.29 11.38
C THR A 398 26.45 -18.06 11.25
N ILE A 399 26.05 -18.46 10.04
CA ILE A 399 24.88 -19.33 9.81
C ILE A 399 25.02 -20.75 10.40
N GLU A 400 26.16 -21.10 11.00
CA GLU A 400 26.34 -22.34 11.78
C GLU A 400 26.00 -22.15 13.28
N ASP A 401 25.74 -20.90 13.70
CA ASP A 401 25.39 -20.52 15.07
C ASP A 401 23.88 -20.36 15.27
N GLN A 402 23.49 -20.25 16.54
CA GLN A 402 22.09 -20.04 16.94
C GLN A 402 21.98 -19.12 18.15
N ILE A 403 20.81 -18.49 18.27
CA ILE A 403 20.30 -17.96 19.52
C ILE A 403 19.92 -19.14 20.40
N ILE A 404 20.40 -19.14 21.65
CA ILE A 404 20.00 -20.09 22.68
C ILE A 404 18.69 -19.60 23.30
N ARG A 405 18.68 -18.34 23.76
CA ARG A 405 17.51 -17.66 24.32
C ARG A 405 17.72 -16.15 24.43
N ILE A 406 16.61 -15.41 24.53
CA ILE A 406 16.62 -13.97 24.84
C ILE A 406 15.89 -13.73 26.17
N THR A 407 16.52 -13.01 27.10
CA THR A 407 15.92 -12.61 28.39
C THR A 407 15.95 -11.09 28.54
N VAL A 408 14.88 -10.52 29.11
CA VAL A 408 14.74 -9.07 29.31
C VAL A 408 14.62 -8.75 30.79
N ASP A 409 15.39 -7.75 31.23
CA ASP A 409 15.27 -7.11 32.54
C ASP A 409 14.72 -5.68 32.38
N SER A 410 14.01 -5.20 33.41
CA SER A 410 13.55 -3.80 33.51
C SER A 410 13.96 -3.20 34.85
N LYS A 411 14.20 -1.89 34.91
CA LYS A 411 14.68 -1.17 36.10
C LYS A 411 13.75 -0.05 36.54
#